data_AF-A0A948EUW2-F1
#
_entry.id   AF-A0A948EUW2-F1
#
_cell.length_a   1.000
_cell.length_b   1.000
_cell.length_c   1.000
_cell.angle_alpha   90.00
_cell.angle_beta   90.00
_cell.angle_gamma   90.00
#
_symmetry.space_group_name_H-M   'P 1'
#
loop_
_entity.id
_entity.type
_entity.pdbx_description
1 polymer ?
#
loop_
_entity_poly.entity_id
_entity_poly.type
_entity_poly.pdbx_seq_one_letter_code
_entity_poly.pdbx_strand_id
1 'polypeptide(L)'
;MSKASMWNLLRPRLLSLRVALFLIVSIHILAAFLLLRLEINNAPEVYVPHDAPAAQLERSLRAEFPNDENLIALFGGPDIYSDSFLTALHRVAQRLEQHPLVDRVFSVTTIDHIAGTEDGFTVEKL
;
A
#
# COMPACT_ATOMS: atom_id res chain seq x y z
N MET A 1 -10.58 54.33 31.90
CA MET A 1 -10.00 54.03 30.57
C MET A 1 -11.08 54.17 29.51
N SER A 2 -10.87 55.03 28.50
CA SER A 2 -11.88 55.34 27.48
C SER A 2 -12.05 54.19 26.48
N LYS A 3 -13.30 53.86 26.10
CA LYS A 3 -13.64 52.83 25.09
C LYS A 3 -12.81 52.98 23.80
N ALA A 4 -12.41 54.19 23.44
CA ALA A 4 -11.59 54.49 22.25
C ALA A 4 -10.19 53.82 22.26
N SER A 5 -9.61 53.58 23.45
CA SER A 5 -8.31 52.88 23.58
C SER A 5 -8.42 51.39 23.29
N MET A 6 -9.57 50.78 23.57
CA MET A 6 -9.80 49.34 23.39
C MET A 6 -9.95 48.95 21.92
N TRP A 7 -10.52 49.83 21.08
CA TRP A 7 -10.66 49.62 19.64
C TRP A 7 -9.34 49.70 18.86
N ASN A 8 -8.35 50.45 19.37
CA ASN A 8 -7.03 50.52 18.74
C ASN A 8 -6.18 49.26 18.98
N LEU A 9 -6.41 48.52 20.07
CA LEU A 9 -5.78 47.21 20.28
C LEU A 9 -6.32 46.13 19.35
N LEU A 10 -7.56 46.28 18.86
CA LEU A 10 -8.24 45.31 18.00
C LEU A 10 -8.06 45.58 16.50
N ARG A 11 -7.29 46.61 16.11
CA ARG A 11 -6.96 46.85 14.69
C ARG A 11 -5.85 45.88 14.26
N PRO A 12 -6.13 44.91 13.37
CA PRO A 12 -5.09 44.04 12.87
C PRO A 12 -4.06 44.91 12.14
N ARG A 13 -2.80 44.88 12.59
CA ARG A 13 -1.67 45.41 11.84
C ARG A 13 -1.44 44.48 10.66
N LEU A 14 -2.10 44.78 9.55
CA LEU A 14 -1.91 44.06 8.30
C LEU A 14 -0.48 44.28 7.81
N LEU A 15 0.18 43.18 7.44
CA LEU A 15 1.49 43.24 6.77
C LEU A 15 1.34 44.00 5.45
N SER A 16 2.42 44.63 4.99
CA SER A 16 2.42 45.20 3.65
C SER A 16 2.21 44.08 2.62
N LEU A 17 1.53 44.39 1.52
CA LEU A 17 1.20 43.43 0.46
C LEU A 17 2.44 42.64 -0.01
N ARG A 18 3.59 43.31 -0.11
CA ARG A 18 4.85 42.68 -0.52
C ARG A 18 5.34 41.63 0.48
N VAL A 19 5.26 41.94 1.78
CA VAL A 19 5.66 41.00 2.83
C VAL A 19 4.70 39.83 2.90
N ALA A 20 3.39 40.09 2.78
CA ALA A 20 2.38 39.04 2.73
C ALA A 20 2.60 38.09 1.53
N LEU A 21 2.79 38.64 0.32
CA LEU A 21 3.05 37.85 -0.88
C LEU A 21 4.34 37.03 -0.76
N PHE A 22 5.41 37.64 -0.25
CA PHE A 22 6.67 36.93 -0.02
C PHE A 22 6.47 35.73 0.91
N LEU A 23 5.83 35.92 2.06
CA LEU A 23 5.58 34.84 3.01
C LEU A 23 4.71 33.73 2.40
N ILE A 24 3.65 34.09 1.68
CA ILE A 24 2.79 33.12 1.00
C ILE A 24 3.61 32.28 0.02
N VAL A 25 4.36 32.93 -0.86
CA VAL A 25 5.18 32.23 -1.87
C VAL A 25 6.25 31.36 -1.20
N SER A 26 6.94 31.87 -0.18
CA SER A 26 7.96 31.11 0.55
C SER A 26 7.38 29.86 1.22
N ILE A 27 6.20 29.96 1.84
CA ILE A 27 5.52 28.81 2.46
C ILE A 27 5.19 27.75 1.40
N HIS A 28 4.67 28.17 0.23
CA HIS A 28 4.32 27.23 -0.84
C HIS A 28 5.55 26.55 -1.45
N ILE A 29 6.63 27.30 -1.68
CA ILE A 29 7.89 26.74 -2.20
C ILE A 29 8.48 25.73 -1.20
N LEU A 30 8.49 26.07 0.09
CA LEU A 30 8.99 25.16 1.13
C LEU A 30 8.13 23.90 1.21
N ALA A 31 6.80 24.05 1.23
CA ALA A 31 5.88 22.91 1.24
C ALA A 31 6.07 22.02 0.00
N ALA A 32 6.16 22.61 -1.19
CA ALA A 32 6.42 21.87 -2.43
C ALA A 32 7.75 21.10 -2.35
N PHE A 33 8.82 21.74 -1.86
CA PHE A 33 10.11 21.09 -1.69
C PHE A 33 10.06 19.90 -0.71
N LEU A 34 9.34 20.03 0.40
CA LEU A 34 9.14 18.93 1.37
C LEU A 34 8.30 17.80 0.77
N LEU A 35 7.25 18.13 0.02
CA LEU A 35 6.38 17.14 -0.63
C LEU A 35 7.12 16.32 -1.70
N LEU A 36 8.10 16.92 -2.40
CA LEU A 36 8.95 16.18 -3.35
C LEU A 36 9.80 15.10 -2.68
N ARG A 37 10.00 15.16 -1.35
CA ARG A 37 10.73 14.16 -0.57
C ARG A 37 9.80 13.26 0.26
N LEU A 38 8.49 13.39 0.11
CA LEU A 38 7.54 12.59 0.86
C LEU A 38 7.55 11.14 0.35
N GLU A 39 8.01 10.23 1.19
CA GLU A 39 7.92 8.79 0.95
C GLU A 39 6.67 8.25 1.65
N ILE A 40 5.68 7.82 0.86
CA ILE A 40 4.48 7.19 1.41
C ILE A 40 4.81 5.71 1.63
N ASN A 41 5.09 5.35 2.87
CA ASN A 41 5.31 3.96 3.26
C ASN A 41 4.08 3.43 4.02
N ASN A 42 3.34 2.54 3.36
CA ASN A 42 2.14 1.89 3.90
C ASN A 42 2.39 0.44 4.33
N ALA A 43 3.66 0.03 4.43
CA ALA A 43 4.01 -1.32 4.86
C ALA A 43 3.49 -1.55 6.30
N PRO A 44 2.71 -2.61 6.56
CA PRO A 44 2.16 -2.92 7.89
C PRO A 44 3.22 -2.89 9.01
N GLU A 45 4.44 -3.28 8.68
CA GLU A 45 5.60 -3.39 9.56
C GLU A 45 6.05 -2.03 10.13
N VAL A 46 5.74 -0.92 9.45
CA VAL A 46 6.07 0.44 9.91
C VAL A 46 5.15 0.89 11.06
N TYR A 47 3.95 0.32 11.15
CA TYR A 47 3.00 0.63 12.22
C TYR A 47 3.28 -0.16 13.50
N VAL A 48 4.18 -1.16 13.46
CA VAL A 48 4.52 -2.00 14.60
C VAL A 48 5.88 -1.56 15.17
N PRO A 49 5.95 -1.19 16.46
CA PRO A 49 7.23 -0.83 17.10
C PRO A 49 8.26 -1.96 16.97
N HIS A 50 9.51 -1.61 16.66
CA HIS A 50 10.55 -2.62 16.44
C HIS A 50 10.88 -3.46 17.69
N ASP A 51 10.59 -2.94 18.88
CA ASP A 51 10.75 -3.61 20.16
C ASP A 51 9.53 -4.43 20.57
N ALA A 52 8.43 -4.37 19.83
CA ALA A 52 7.24 -5.16 20.12
C ALA A 52 7.55 -6.67 20.07
N PRO A 53 7.04 -7.48 21.02
CA PRO A 53 7.28 -8.92 21.06
C PRO A 53 6.93 -9.64 19.75
N ALA A 54 5.84 -9.23 19.10
CA ALA A 54 5.42 -9.79 17.81
C ALA A 54 6.45 -9.53 16.70
N ALA A 55 7.01 -8.32 16.63
CA ALA A 55 8.02 -7.98 15.63
C ALA A 55 9.36 -8.70 15.86
N GLN A 56 9.72 -8.95 17.13
CA GLN A 56 10.91 -9.74 17.47
C GLN A 56 10.73 -11.22 17.09
N LEU A 57 9.56 -11.80 17.39
CA LEU A 57 9.22 -13.17 17.00
C LEU A 57 9.25 -13.33 15.48
N GLU A 58 8.61 -12.43 14.74
CA GLU A 58 8.59 -12.45 13.28
C GLU A 58 10.01 -12.41 12.70
N ARG A 59 10.88 -11.53 13.20
CA ARG A 59 12.29 -11.48 12.77
C ARG A 59 13.03 -12.77 13.06
N SER A 60 12.82 -13.36 14.24
CA SER A 60 13.49 -14.61 14.61
C SER A 60 13.04 -15.77 13.70
N LEU A 61 11.75 -15.83 13.38
CA LEU A 61 11.21 -16.81 12.44
C LEU A 61 11.79 -16.58 11.03
N ARG A 62 11.85 -15.33 10.57
CA ARG A 62 12.40 -15.01 9.24
C ARG A 62 13.92 -15.23 9.14
N ALA A 63 14.64 -15.12 10.25
CA ALA A 63 16.07 -15.42 10.29
C ALA A 63 16.34 -16.93 10.14
N GLU A 64 15.46 -17.77 10.71
CA GLU A 64 15.54 -19.22 10.60
C GLU A 64 14.94 -19.74 9.28
N PHE A 65 13.93 -19.04 8.76
CA PHE A 65 13.23 -19.33 7.50
C PHE A 65 13.32 -18.13 6.54
N PRO A 66 14.51 -17.84 5.98
CA PRO A 66 14.69 -16.71 5.08
C PRO A 66 14.01 -16.97 3.72
N ASN A 67 12.75 -16.52 3.59
CA ASN A 67 12.02 -16.22 2.35
C ASN A 67 12.49 -16.92 1.05
N ASP A 68 12.17 -18.20 0.83
CA ASP A 68 12.24 -18.80 -0.51
C ASP A 68 11.18 -19.89 -0.74
N GLU A 69 9.98 -19.73 -0.18
CA GLU A 69 8.86 -20.65 -0.48
C GLU A 69 8.00 -20.21 -1.70
N ASN A 70 8.26 -19.02 -2.26
CA ASN A 70 7.43 -18.44 -3.31
C ASN A 70 8.15 -18.40 -4.66
N LEU A 71 7.71 -19.23 -5.59
CA LEU A 71 8.10 -19.14 -7.01
C LEU A 71 7.13 -18.21 -7.75
N ILE A 72 7.62 -17.06 -8.23
CA ILE A 72 6.83 -16.11 -9.02
C ILE A 72 7.19 -16.24 -10.50
N ALA A 73 6.20 -16.57 -11.33
CA ALA A 73 6.34 -16.65 -12.78
C ALA A 73 5.61 -15.49 -13.47
N LEU A 74 6.33 -14.74 -14.31
CA LEU A 74 5.79 -13.62 -15.08
C LEU A 74 5.85 -13.94 -16.59
N PHE A 75 4.73 -13.76 -17.29
CA PHE A 75 4.62 -14.06 -18.72
C PHE A 75 4.29 -12.78 -19.50
N GLY A 76 4.92 -12.60 -20.67
CA GLY A 76 4.69 -11.46 -21.55
C GLY A 76 4.71 -11.86 -23.02
N GLY A 77 3.85 -11.24 -23.82
CA GLY A 77 3.70 -11.54 -25.25
C GLY A 77 2.36 -11.03 -25.81
N PRO A 78 2.17 -11.07 -27.14
CA PRO A 78 0.96 -10.57 -27.80
C PRO A 78 -0.30 -11.38 -27.44
N ASP A 79 -0.15 -12.68 -27.16
CA ASP A 79 -1.27 -13.62 -27.03
C ASP A 79 -1.41 -14.24 -25.62
N ILE A 80 -0.99 -13.51 -24.58
CA ILE A 80 -1.03 -13.99 -23.17
C ILE A 80 -2.46 -14.23 -22.64
N TYR A 81 -3.49 -13.76 -23.33
CA TYR A 81 -4.89 -13.99 -23.00
C TYR A 81 -5.59 -14.94 -23.98
N SER A 82 -4.83 -15.57 -24.89
CA SER A 82 -5.39 -16.58 -25.79
C SER A 82 -5.84 -17.82 -25.03
N ASP A 83 -6.88 -18.47 -25.56
CA ASP A 83 -7.42 -19.72 -25.01
C ASP A 83 -6.33 -20.81 -24.84
N SER A 84 -5.44 -20.93 -25.83
CA SER A 84 -4.34 -21.88 -25.81
C SER A 84 -3.34 -21.61 -24.68
N PHE A 85 -3.00 -20.35 -24.44
CA PHE A 85 -2.11 -19.94 -23.36
C PHE A 85 -2.76 -20.18 -21.99
N LEU A 86 -4.00 -19.71 -21.79
CA LEU A 86 -4.71 -19.85 -20.52
C LEU A 86 -4.95 -21.34 -20.17
N THR A 87 -5.25 -22.17 -21.16
CA THR A 87 -5.37 -23.62 -20.99
C THR A 87 -4.04 -24.28 -20.61
N ALA A 88 -2.92 -23.82 -21.18
CA ALA A 88 -1.60 -24.30 -20.79
C ALA A 88 -1.25 -23.87 -19.35
N LEU A 89 -1.51 -22.60 -19.01
CA LEU A 89 -1.29 -22.07 -17.67
C LEU A 89 -2.11 -22.79 -16.61
N HIS A 90 -3.39 -23.04 -16.87
CA HIS A 90 -4.27 -23.80 -15.97
C HIS A 90 -3.75 -25.22 -15.72
N ARG A 91 -3.29 -25.93 -16.76
CA ARG A 91 -2.68 -27.26 -16.60
C ARG A 91 -1.41 -27.25 -15.77
N VAL A 92 -0.58 -26.21 -15.89
CA VAL A 92 0.63 -26.06 -15.06
C VAL A 92 0.23 -25.81 -13.61
N ALA A 93 -0.72 -24.90 -13.36
CA ALA A 93 -1.21 -24.60 -12.03
C ALA A 93 -1.77 -25.85 -11.32
N GLN A 94 -2.63 -26.62 -11.99
CA GLN A 94 -3.18 -27.87 -11.44
C GLN A 94 -2.11 -28.90 -11.10
N ARG A 95 -1.07 -29.05 -11.94
CA ARG A 95 0.03 -30.00 -11.68
C ARG A 95 0.88 -29.59 -10.49
N LEU A 96 1.15 -28.29 -10.35
CA LEU A 96 1.88 -27.75 -9.21
C LEU A 96 1.07 -27.91 -7.93
N GLU A 97 -0.23 -27.64 -7.96
CA GLU A 97 -1.11 -27.76 -6.80
C GLU A 97 -1.23 -29.21 -6.27
N GLN A 98 -1.05 -30.20 -7.14
CA GLN A 98 -1.05 -31.62 -6.77
C GLN A 98 0.30 -32.10 -6.19
N HIS A 99 1.34 -31.27 -6.19
CA HIS A 99 2.67 -31.67 -5.79
C HIS A 99 2.83 -31.64 -4.26
N PRO A 100 3.38 -32.69 -3.61
CA PRO A 100 3.42 -32.79 -2.14
C PRO A 100 4.32 -31.75 -1.45
N LEU A 101 5.19 -31.08 -2.19
CA LEU A 101 6.06 -30.01 -1.71
C LEU A 101 5.50 -28.60 -2.01
N VAL A 102 4.31 -28.50 -2.59
CA VAL A 102 3.66 -27.22 -2.91
C VAL A 102 2.46 -27.08 -2.00
N ASP A 103 2.49 -26.08 -1.12
CA ASP A 103 1.39 -25.80 -0.20
C ASP A 103 0.20 -25.18 -0.95
N ARG A 104 0.46 -24.19 -1.82
CA ARG A 104 -0.59 -23.50 -2.57
C ARG A 104 -0.07 -22.92 -3.90
N VAL A 105 -0.96 -22.87 -4.90
CA VAL A 105 -0.72 -22.20 -6.18
C VAL A 105 -1.73 -21.10 -6.39
N PHE A 106 -1.24 -19.89 -6.68
CA PHE A 106 -2.07 -18.77 -7.12
C PHE A 106 -1.92 -18.56 -8.62
N SER A 107 -3.00 -18.74 -9.37
CA SER A 107 -3.06 -18.50 -10.81
C SER A 107 -4.33 -17.73 -11.16
N VAL A 108 -4.27 -16.90 -12.20
CA VAL A 108 -5.44 -16.19 -12.76
C VAL A 108 -6.53 -17.20 -13.20
N THR A 109 -6.15 -18.43 -13.53
CA THR A 109 -7.05 -19.48 -14.02
C THR A 109 -7.57 -20.43 -12.93
N THR A 110 -7.20 -20.22 -11.67
CA THR A 110 -7.61 -21.09 -10.55
C THR A 110 -7.86 -20.29 -9.26
N ILE A 111 -8.07 -18.97 -9.39
CA ILE A 111 -8.31 -18.11 -8.23
C ILE A 111 -9.65 -18.47 -7.59
N ASP A 112 -9.68 -18.41 -6.26
CA ASP A 112 -10.89 -18.62 -5.49
C ASP A 112 -11.90 -17.51 -5.81
N HIS A 113 -13.07 -17.90 -6.31
CA HIS A 113 -14.24 -17.04 -6.46
C HIS A 113 -15.03 -17.07 -5.16
N ILE A 114 -15.01 -15.93 -4.46
CA ILE A 114 -15.75 -15.74 -3.22
C ILE A 114 -17.01 -14.95 -3.54
N ALA A 115 -18.18 -15.57 -3.33
CA ALA A 115 -19.48 -14.95 -3.56
C ALA A 115 -20.31 -14.95 -2.27
N GLY A 116 -21.08 -13.88 -2.03
CA GLY A 116 -22.01 -13.82 -0.91
C GLY A 116 -23.25 -14.70 -1.13
N THR A 117 -23.75 -15.34 -0.08
CA THR A 117 -25.00 -16.12 -0.06
C THR A 117 -25.95 -15.59 1.01
N GLU A 118 -27.21 -16.08 1.04
CA GLU A 118 -28.20 -15.67 2.06
C GLU A 118 -27.70 -15.87 3.50
N ASP A 119 -26.92 -16.94 3.74
CA ASP A 119 -26.41 -17.31 5.06
C ASP A 119 -24.91 -17.02 5.26
N GLY A 120 -24.23 -16.37 4.30
CA GLY A 120 -22.79 -16.11 4.41
C GLY A 120 -22.08 -15.92 3.07
N PHE A 121 -21.10 -16.78 2.78
CA PHE A 121 -20.35 -16.76 1.52
C PHE A 121 -19.93 -18.18 1.09
N THR A 122 -19.82 -18.39 -0.22
CA THR A 122 -19.21 -19.59 -0.82
C THR A 122 -17.84 -19.25 -1.37
N VAL A 123 -16.97 -20.25 -1.36
CA VAL A 123 -15.64 -20.19 -1.98
C VAL A 123 -15.59 -21.33 -2.99
N GLU A 124 -15.60 -20.98 -4.27
CA GLU A 124 -15.58 -21.92 -5.39
C GLU A 124 -14.36 -21.62 -6.27
N LYS A 125 -13.78 -22.63 -6.91
CA LYS A 125 -12.75 -22.40 -7.92
C LYS A 125 -13.40 -22.00 -9.24
N LEU A 126 -12.83 -21.00 -9.92
CA LEU A 126 -13.17 -20.67 -11.31
C LEU A 126 -12.76 -21.77 -12.29
#